data_AF-A0A191ZHB9-F1
#
_entry.id   AF-A0A191ZHB9-F1
#
_cell.length_a   1.000
_cell.length_b   1.000
_cell.length_c   1.000
_cell.angle_alpha   90.00
_cell.angle_beta   90.00
_cell.angle_gamma   90.00
#
_symmetry.space_group_name_H-M   'P 1'
#
loop_
_entity.id
_entity.type
_entity.pdbx_description
1 polymer ?
#
loop_
_entity_poly.entity_id
_entity_poly.type
_entity_poly.pdbx_seq_one_letter_code
_entity_poly.pdbx_strand_id
1 'polypeptide(L)'
;MAHGNTPKVDSSAKLIGFVAAILLLAPIYYMVNSLINVVNRNTAETAQVVDSPASPAEPATAAAPAASPAPAATEAPAAEKTAASTSAGDAAAGKAKFATCAACHGADGKGNGGAFPDLTKLSAADADTILTAFKKGDMETLKKHGLGGARYGTMAPQAANLSETDIADLAAYIAELGGHAAGAAPAAAGATKAAAPAAPAAPAMIISSEVVARGHALFSSCAVCHGAEGEGGHLLNAPKLAGLPANTVVSLLKMFRKGQSMGPGSYAMIPQAKYLTDDEINDLAAFISTIGKDKMHGTETE
;
A
#
# COMPACT_ATOMS: atom_id res chain seq x y z
N MET A 1 -69.15 -17.63 2.91
CA MET A 1 -68.64 -18.67 3.83
C MET A 1 -67.58 -19.46 3.06
N ALA A 2 -66.30 -19.19 3.29
CA ALA A 2 -65.19 -19.89 2.65
C ALA A 2 -64.53 -20.79 3.70
N HIS A 3 -64.72 -22.10 3.58
CA HIS A 3 -63.98 -23.07 4.40
C HIS A 3 -62.57 -23.21 3.82
N GLY A 4 -61.58 -22.66 4.55
CA GLY A 4 -60.16 -22.83 4.24
C GLY A 4 -59.70 -24.24 4.58
N ASN A 5 -59.25 -24.99 3.57
CA ASN A 5 -58.59 -26.27 3.73
C ASN A 5 -57.09 -26.02 3.90
N THR A 6 -56.56 -26.14 5.12
CA THR A 6 -55.11 -26.07 5.33
C THR A 6 -54.49 -27.45 5.08
N PRO A 7 -53.47 -27.57 4.22
CA PRO A 7 -52.84 -28.85 3.94
C PRO A 7 -52.10 -29.35 5.18
N LYS A 8 -52.43 -30.57 5.63
CA LYS A 8 -51.65 -31.30 6.63
C LYS A 8 -50.27 -31.60 6.04
N VAL A 9 -49.24 -30.93 6.55
CA VAL A 9 -47.85 -31.21 6.20
C VAL A 9 -47.37 -32.40 7.03
N ASP A 10 -47.09 -33.52 6.36
CA ASP A 10 -46.61 -34.75 6.99
C ASP A 10 -45.28 -34.54 7.70
N SER A 11 -45.19 -34.97 8.97
CA SER A 11 -43.99 -34.86 9.80
C SER A 11 -42.76 -35.51 9.16
N SER A 12 -42.98 -36.53 8.32
CA SER A 12 -41.96 -37.21 7.53
C SER A 12 -41.27 -36.28 6.52
N ALA A 13 -42.01 -35.36 5.89
CA ALA A 13 -41.47 -34.40 4.94
C ALA A 13 -40.59 -33.34 5.62
N LYS A 14 -40.93 -32.94 6.85
CA LYS A 14 -40.10 -32.04 7.66
C LYS A 14 -38.78 -32.67 8.07
N LEU A 15 -38.80 -33.97 8.41
CA LEU A 15 -37.58 -34.69 8.78
C LEU A 15 -36.62 -34.85 7.58
N ILE A 16 -37.15 -35.16 6.40
CA ILE A 16 -36.35 -35.28 5.16
C ILE A 16 -35.72 -33.93 4.78
N GLY A 17 -36.48 -32.83 4.89
CA GLY A 17 -35.94 -31.49 4.62
C GLY A 17 -34.81 -31.09 5.58
N PHE A 18 -34.92 -31.47 6.87
CA PHE A 18 -33.90 -31.17 7.87
C PHE A 18 -32.61 -31.97 7.63
N VAL A 19 -32.71 -33.25 7.29
CA VAL A 19 -31.54 -34.10 6.98
C VAL A 19 -30.85 -33.61 5.70
N ALA A 20 -31.61 -33.22 4.67
CA ALA A 20 -31.04 -32.65 3.45
C ALA A 20 -30.30 -31.32 3.71
N ALA A 21 -30.82 -30.46 4.58
CA ALA A 21 -30.16 -29.20 4.94
C ALA A 21 -28.83 -29.45 5.67
N ILE A 22 -28.77 -30.43 6.58
CA ILE A 22 -27.52 -30.79 7.29
C ILE A 22 -26.46 -31.32 6.31
N LEU A 23 -26.86 -32.17 5.36
CA LEU A 23 -25.93 -32.73 4.36
C LEU A 23 -25.35 -31.65 3.43
N LEU A 24 -26.09 -30.57 3.17
CA LEU A 24 -25.60 -29.43 2.38
C LEU A 24 -24.70 -28.49 3.19
N LEU A 25 -24.89 -28.38 4.49
CA LEU A 25 -24.10 -27.51 5.36
C LEU A 25 -22.76 -28.13 5.80
N ALA A 26 -22.68 -29.46 5.86
CA ALA A 26 -21.45 -30.19 6.21
C ALA A 26 -20.23 -29.87 5.30
N PRO A 27 -20.33 -29.88 3.95
CA PRO A 27 -19.19 -29.53 3.09
C PRO A 27 -18.81 -28.05 3.20
N ILE A 28 -19.78 -27.15 3.39
CA ILE A 28 -19.52 -25.72 3.60
C ILE A 28 -18.75 -25.51 4.90
N TYR A 29 -19.18 -26.16 5.98
CA TYR A 29 -18.48 -26.12 7.27
C TYR A 29 -17.05 -26.66 7.15
N TYR A 30 -16.86 -27.80 6.47
CA TYR A 30 -15.53 -28.38 6.25
C TYR A 30 -14.63 -27.45 5.43
N MET A 31 -15.17 -26.82 4.39
CA MET A 31 -14.40 -25.90 3.55
C MET A 31 -13.99 -24.63 4.33
N VAL A 32 -14.89 -24.06 5.13
CA VAL A 32 -14.58 -22.90 5.99
C VAL A 32 -13.53 -23.27 7.04
N ASN A 33 -13.67 -24.42 7.70
CA ASN A 33 -12.70 -24.86 8.70
C ASN A 33 -11.32 -25.18 8.07
N SER A 34 -11.31 -25.75 6.86
CA SER A 34 -10.08 -25.97 6.09
C SER A 34 -9.42 -24.65 5.70
N LEU A 35 -10.19 -23.65 5.29
CA LEU A 35 -9.67 -22.33 4.91
C LEU A 35 -9.07 -21.60 6.13
N ILE A 36 -9.74 -21.66 7.28
CA ILE A 36 -9.23 -21.12 8.55
C ILE A 36 -7.90 -21.80 8.93
N ASN A 37 -7.80 -23.12 8.80
CA ASN A 37 -6.55 -23.85 9.07
C ASN A 37 -5.40 -23.47 8.12
N VAL A 38 -5.70 -23.23 6.84
CA VAL A 38 -4.68 -22.77 5.86
C VAL A 38 -4.21 -21.36 6.18
N VAL A 39 -5.13 -20.44 6.51
CA VAL A 39 -4.77 -19.06 6.91
C VAL A 39 -3.93 -19.08 8.18
N ASN A 40 -4.32 -19.87 9.19
CA ASN A 40 -3.56 -20.00 10.44
C ASN A 40 -2.17 -20.60 10.23
N ARG A 41 -2.03 -21.57 9.31
CA ARG A 41 -0.71 -22.10 8.92
C ARG A 41 0.14 -21.07 8.22
N ASN A 42 -0.42 -20.29 7.30
CA ASN A 42 0.32 -19.24 6.60
C ASN A 42 0.78 -18.14 7.57
N THR A 43 -0.01 -17.81 8.59
CA THR A 43 0.41 -16.89 9.67
C THR A 43 1.46 -17.50 10.60
N ALA A 44 1.43 -18.81 10.84
CA ALA A 44 2.45 -19.49 11.63
C ALA A 44 3.78 -19.64 10.86
N GLU A 45 3.72 -19.88 9.56
CA GLU A 45 4.90 -20.01 8.70
C GLU A 45 5.58 -18.66 8.47
N THR A 46 4.81 -17.56 8.36
CA THR A 46 5.36 -16.20 8.38
C THR A 46 5.93 -15.79 9.75
N ALA A 47 5.43 -16.36 10.85
CA ALA A 47 6.01 -16.17 12.19
C ALA A 47 7.28 -17.00 12.42
N GLN A 48 7.50 -18.10 11.68
CA GLN A 48 8.68 -18.96 11.85
C GLN A 48 9.88 -18.55 10.98
N VAL A 49 9.66 -17.79 9.90
CA VAL A 49 10.75 -17.27 9.04
C VAL A 49 11.52 -16.12 9.70
N VAL A 50 11.02 -15.54 10.80
CA VAL A 50 11.66 -14.43 11.52
C VAL A 50 12.46 -14.86 12.77
N ASP A 51 12.55 -16.16 13.10
CA ASP A 51 13.20 -16.64 14.33
C ASP A 51 14.18 -17.81 14.11
N SER A 52 15.03 -17.72 13.08
CA SER A 52 16.25 -18.54 13.01
C SER A 52 17.46 -17.72 13.46
N PRO A 53 18.04 -17.97 14.64
CA PRO A 53 19.30 -17.36 15.03
C PRO A 53 20.44 -17.98 14.21
N ALA A 54 21.24 -17.11 13.60
CA ALA A 54 22.53 -17.48 13.03
C ALA A 54 23.40 -18.13 14.12
N SER A 55 23.82 -19.38 13.86
CA SER A 55 24.84 -20.05 14.66
C SER A 55 26.23 -19.46 14.32
N PRO A 56 27.05 -19.06 15.31
CA PRO A 56 28.40 -18.60 15.08
C PRO A 56 29.39 -19.78 15.02
N ALA A 57 30.34 -19.70 14.09
CA ALA A 57 31.52 -20.56 14.08
C ALA A 57 32.53 -20.12 15.16
N GLU A 58 32.99 -21.06 15.99
CA GLU A 58 34.16 -20.92 16.88
C GLU A 58 35.49 -21.28 16.15
N PRO A 59 36.69 -21.26 16.78
CA PRO A 59 37.47 -20.07 17.16
C PRO A 59 38.94 -20.17 16.67
N ALA A 60 39.71 -19.07 16.75
CA ALA A 60 41.17 -19.11 16.73
C ALA A 60 41.74 -18.27 17.87
N THR A 61 42.49 -18.95 18.74
CA THR A 61 43.18 -18.50 19.95
C THR A 61 44.30 -17.48 19.70
N ALA A 62 44.46 -16.49 20.58
CA ALA A 62 45.67 -16.33 21.42
C ALA A 62 45.71 -15.00 22.23
N ALA A 63 45.91 -15.16 23.54
CA ALA A 63 46.75 -14.37 24.46
C ALA A 63 46.41 -12.90 24.82
N ALA A 64 46.02 -12.72 26.09
CA ALA A 64 46.19 -11.50 26.89
C ALA A 64 47.65 -11.37 27.41
N PRO A 65 48.03 -10.24 28.05
CA PRO A 65 47.84 -10.16 29.51
C PRO A 65 47.48 -8.78 30.12
N ALA A 66 46.80 -8.83 31.28
CA ALA A 66 46.92 -8.05 32.55
C ALA A 66 47.16 -6.51 32.53
N ALA A 67 46.63 -5.64 33.41
CA ALA A 67 45.77 -5.71 34.62
C ALA A 67 45.35 -4.26 35.07
N SER A 68 44.12 -4.14 35.61
CA SER A 68 43.57 -3.31 36.74
C SER A 68 44.00 -1.85 37.07
N PRO A 69 43.24 -1.08 37.91
CA PRO A 69 41.80 -1.09 38.22
C PRO A 69 41.14 0.34 38.26
N ALA A 70 39.82 0.39 38.49
CA ALA A 70 39.02 1.60 38.78
C ALA A 70 39.29 2.20 40.18
N PRO A 71 38.68 3.36 40.50
CA PRO A 71 37.80 3.33 41.68
C PRO A 71 36.46 4.09 41.51
N ALA A 72 35.56 3.76 42.44
CA ALA A 72 34.18 4.21 42.61
C ALA A 72 34.04 5.54 43.40
N ALA A 73 32.88 6.19 43.25
CA ALA A 73 32.22 7.06 44.25
C ALA A 73 30.77 7.35 43.77
N THR A 74 29.75 6.65 44.30
CA THR A 74 28.73 7.06 45.32
C THR A 74 27.59 7.99 44.86
N GLU A 75 26.34 7.46 44.95
CA GLU A 75 25.00 8.12 44.98
C GLU A 75 24.86 9.10 46.18
N ALA A 76 23.91 10.03 46.38
CA ALA A 76 22.60 10.49 45.85
C ALA A 76 22.31 11.89 46.54
N PRO A 77 21.19 12.65 46.37
CA PRO A 77 19.84 12.22 45.96
C PRO A 77 19.04 13.13 44.98
N ALA A 78 17.98 12.50 44.47
CA ALA A 78 16.69 12.99 43.95
C ALA A 78 16.47 14.51 43.71
N ALA A 79 16.15 14.83 42.45
CA ALA A 79 15.05 15.72 42.12
C ALA A 79 14.34 15.20 40.86
N GLU A 80 13.17 14.63 41.09
CA GLU A 80 12.17 14.30 40.08
C GLU A 80 11.83 15.56 39.28
N LYS A 81 12.24 15.60 38.02
CA LYS A 81 11.68 16.53 37.05
C LYS A 81 10.90 15.69 36.05
N THR A 82 9.60 15.61 36.30
CA THR A 82 8.59 15.28 35.31
C THR A 82 8.81 16.20 34.12
N ALA A 83 9.53 15.70 33.12
CA ALA A 83 9.60 16.30 31.81
C ALA A 83 8.88 15.32 30.90
N ALA A 84 7.67 15.71 30.48
CA ALA A 84 7.07 15.14 29.30
C ALA A 84 8.13 15.16 28.20
N SER A 85 8.53 13.98 27.74
CA SER A 85 9.43 13.82 26.62
C SER A 85 8.73 14.28 25.35
N THR A 86 8.70 15.59 25.13
CA THR A 86 8.71 16.13 23.77
C THR A 86 10.12 15.94 23.27
N SER A 87 10.45 14.74 22.78
CA SER A 87 11.59 14.62 21.88
C SER A 87 11.25 15.47 20.67
N ALA A 88 11.88 16.64 20.57
CA ALA A 88 11.88 17.39 19.33
C ALA A 88 12.44 16.43 18.27
N GLY A 89 11.58 16.00 17.34
CA GLY A 89 11.96 15.00 16.34
C GLY A 89 13.14 15.46 15.49
N ASP A 90 13.84 14.50 14.89
CA ASP A 90 14.94 14.77 13.97
C ASP A 90 14.38 15.05 12.57
N ALA A 91 14.43 16.32 12.15
CA ALA A 91 13.93 16.72 10.83
C ALA A 91 14.73 16.12 9.66
N ALA A 92 16.02 15.80 9.84
CA ALA A 92 16.81 15.14 8.80
C ALA A 92 16.39 13.67 8.65
N ALA A 93 16.14 12.97 9.77
CA ALA A 93 15.57 11.64 9.75
C ALA A 93 14.12 11.67 9.20
N GLY A 94 13.35 12.69 9.55
CA GLY A 94 12.00 12.95 9.04
C GLY A 94 11.99 13.14 7.53
N LYS A 95 12.93 13.92 6.99
CA LYS A 95 13.11 14.13 5.56
C LYS A 95 13.31 12.82 4.79
N ALA A 96 14.12 11.91 5.32
CA ALA A 96 14.34 10.60 4.69
C ALA A 96 13.05 9.76 4.65
N LYS A 97 12.23 9.83 5.71
CA LYS A 97 10.96 9.09 5.83
C LYS A 97 9.82 9.74 5.03
N PHE A 98 9.89 11.05 4.80
CA PHE A 98 8.86 11.81 4.09
C PHE A 98 8.76 11.44 2.59
N ALA A 99 9.72 10.71 2.02
CA ALA A 99 9.71 10.32 0.62
C ALA A 99 8.40 9.63 0.17
N THR A 100 7.80 8.81 1.03
CA THR A 100 6.50 8.17 0.76
C THR A 100 5.33 9.14 0.88
N CYS A 101 5.40 10.08 1.83
CA CYS A 101 4.40 11.13 2.04
C CYS A 101 4.36 12.12 0.87
N ALA A 102 5.54 12.46 0.33
CA ALA A 102 5.73 13.34 -0.81
C ALA A 102 5.02 12.86 -2.09
N ALA A 103 4.78 11.56 -2.22
CA ALA A 103 4.06 10.99 -3.37
C ALA A 103 2.63 11.52 -3.49
N CYS A 104 2.01 11.88 -2.37
CA CYS A 104 0.65 12.42 -2.31
C CYS A 104 0.62 13.90 -1.89
N HIS A 105 1.44 14.29 -0.91
CA HIS A 105 1.48 15.65 -0.37
C HIS A 105 2.46 16.59 -1.09
N GLY A 106 3.13 16.12 -2.15
CA GLY A 106 4.13 16.87 -2.88
C GLY A 106 5.48 16.89 -2.15
N ALA A 107 6.56 16.98 -2.93
CA ALA A 107 7.93 17.04 -2.38
C ALA A 107 8.18 18.30 -1.53
N ASP A 108 7.41 19.35 -1.76
CA ASP A 108 7.42 20.60 -1.00
C ASP A 108 6.30 20.67 0.05
N GLY A 109 5.54 19.58 0.24
CA GLY A 109 4.45 19.50 1.19
C GLY A 109 3.20 20.32 0.83
N LYS A 110 3.14 20.99 -0.33
CA LYS A 110 2.02 21.89 -0.68
C LYS A 110 0.71 21.18 -1.04
N GLY A 111 0.72 19.86 -1.12
CA GLY A 111 -0.41 19.07 -1.59
C GLY A 111 -0.62 19.19 -3.10
N ASN A 112 -1.67 18.53 -3.60
CA ASN A 112 -1.96 18.47 -5.04
C ASN A 112 -3.40 18.91 -5.33
N GLY A 113 -3.58 20.20 -5.62
CA GLY A 113 -4.84 20.74 -6.14
C GLY A 113 -6.07 20.59 -5.24
N GLY A 114 -5.89 20.45 -3.92
CA GLY A 114 -6.96 20.29 -2.94
C GLY A 114 -7.40 18.86 -2.64
N ALA A 115 -6.94 17.87 -3.44
CA ALA A 115 -7.18 16.45 -3.18
C ALA A 115 -6.34 15.93 -2.00
N PHE A 116 -5.08 16.37 -1.94
CA PHE A 116 -4.18 16.14 -0.81
C PHE A 116 -3.87 17.48 -0.14
N PRO A 117 -4.04 17.59 1.19
CA PRO A 117 -3.93 18.85 1.90
C PRO A 117 -2.49 19.38 1.93
N ASP A 118 -2.40 20.70 2.00
CA ASP A 118 -1.16 21.46 2.21
C ASP A 118 -0.64 21.24 3.63
N LEU A 119 0.50 20.56 3.74
CA LEU A 119 1.19 20.28 5.00
C LEU A 119 2.04 21.45 5.47
N THR A 120 2.36 22.41 4.59
CA THR A 120 3.22 23.57 4.89
C THR A 120 2.59 24.52 5.93
N LYS A 121 1.31 24.31 6.26
CA LYS A 121 0.57 25.06 7.29
C LYS A 121 0.58 24.40 8.67
N LEU A 122 1.11 23.19 8.79
CA LEU A 122 1.13 22.46 10.06
C LEU A 122 2.36 22.85 10.88
N SER A 123 2.14 23.09 12.17
CA SER A 123 3.23 23.08 13.14
C SER A 123 3.69 21.64 13.40
N ALA A 124 4.88 21.47 14.00
CA ALA A 124 5.34 20.14 14.41
C ALA A 124 4.34 19.50 15.41
N ALA A 125 3.78 20.28 16.34
CA ALA A 125 2.79 19.77 17.29
C ALA A 125 1.49 19.31 16.60
N ASP A 126 1.02 20.05 15.59
CA ASP A 126 -0.18 19.67 14.83
C ASP A 126 0.08 18.44 13.96
N ALA A 127 1.24 18.38 13.30
CA ALA A 127 1.62 17.24 12.47
C ALA A 127 1.74 15.95 13.31
N ASP A 128 2.36 16.02 14.49
CA ASP A 128 2.44 14.92 15.44
C ASP A 128 1.04 14.46 15.89
N THR A 129 0.22 15.42 16.33
CA THR A 129 -1.17 15.16 16.78
C THR A 129 -2.00 14.49 15.69
N ILE A 130 -1.92 14.98 14.46
CA ILE A 130 -2.69 14.48 13.32
C ILE A 130 -2.21 13.07 12.90
N LEU A 131 -0.90 12.84 12.81
CA LEU A 131 -0.35 11.52 12.46
C LEU A 131 -0.69 10.47 13.53
N THR A 132 -0.58 10.85 14.80
CA THR A 132 -1.00 10.02 15.94
C THR A 132 -2.49 9.70 15.89
N ALA A 133 -3.33 10.68 15.55
CA ALA A 133 -4.77 10.50 15.42
C ALA A 133 -5.13 9.55 14.26
N PHE A 134 -4.45 9.66 13.10
CA PHE A 134 -4.62 8.70 12.01
C PHE A 134 -4.18 7.29 12.39
N LYS A 135 -3.04 7.14 13.07
CA LYS A 135 -2.54 5.84 13.55
C LYS A 135 -3.51 5.17 14.53
N LYS A 136 -4.09 5.95 15.46
CA LYS A 136 -4.99 5.43 16.50
C LYS A 136 -6.45 5.34 16.07
N GLY A 137 -6.81 5.87 14.90
CA GLY A 137 -8.21 5.98 14.48
C GLY A 137 -9.02 6.98 15.30
N ASP A 138 -8.38 8.02 15.87
CA ASP A 138 -9.05 9.04 16.68
C ASP A 138 -9.83 10.01 15.78
N MET A 139 -11.08 9.61 15.48
CA MET A 139 -11.98 10.37 14.63
C MET A 139 -12.45 11.68 15.27
N GLU A 140 -12.35 11.85 16.59
CA GLU A 140 -12.73 13.09 17.25
C GLU A 140 -11.67 14.17 16.98
N THR A 141 -10.40 13.83 17.22
CA THR A 141 -9.27 14.71 16.92
C THR A 141 -9.21 15.01 15.43
N LEU A 142 -9.32 14.00 14.56
CA LEU A 142 -9.31 14.23 13.11
C LEU A 142 -10.41 15.20 12.66
N LYS A 143 -11.64 15.06 13.16
CA LYS A 143 -12.75 15.97 12.81
C LYS A 143 -12.47 17.41 13.23
N LYS A 144 -11.85 17.63 14.40
CA LYS A 144 -11.45 18.96 14.88
C LYS A 144 -10.47 19.65 13.93
N HIS A 145 -9.64 18.86 13.24
CA HIS A 145 -8.71 19.35 12.21
C HIS A 145 -9.32 19.35 10.79
N GLY A 146 -10.63 19.12 10.63
CA GLY A 146 -11.27 19.04 9.30
C GLY A 146 -10.88 17.80 8.49
N LEU A 147 -10.42 16.75 9.18
CA LEU A 147 -9.96 15.49 8.63
C LEU A 147 -10.97 14.37 8.99
N GLY A 148 -11.26 13.48 8.05
CA GLY A 148 -12.27 12.43 8.23
C GLY A 148 -12.85 11.92 6.91
N GLY A 149 -13.77 10.95 7.01
CA GLY A 149 -14.42 10.36 5.82
C GLY A 149 -13.40 9.75 4.84
N ALA A 150 -13.50 10.12 3.56
CA ALA A 150 -12.59 9.62 2.52
C ALA A 150 -11.09 9.91 2.80
N ARG A 151 -10.78 11.00 3.51
CA ARG A 151 -9.40 11.35 3.90
C ARG A 151 -8.84 10.38 4.93
N TYR A 152 -9.69 9.86 5.83
CA TYR A 152 -9.29 8.83 6.79
C TYR A 152 -8.92 7.52 6.10
N GLY A 153 -9.79 7.04 5.19
CA GLY A 153 -9.52 5.79 4.45
C GLY A 153 -8.24 5.83 3.62
N THR A 154 -7.83 7.01 3.15
CA THR A 154 -6.61 7.19 2.35
C THR A 154 -5.35 7.31 3.22
N MET A 155 -5.43 8.02 4.36
CA MET A 155 -4.25 8.34 5.18
C MET A 155 -4.00 7.35 6.32
N ALA A 156 -5.02 6.73 6.90
CA ALA A 156 -4.88 5.82 8.03
C ALA A 156 -3.92 4.63 7.76
N PRO A 157 -3.94 3.97 6.58
CA PRO A 157 -2.98 2.90 6.27
C PRO A 157 -1.52 3.38 6.22
N GLN A 158 -1.28 4.65 5.88
CA GLN A 158 0.06 5.23 5.83
C GLN A 158 0.60 5.50 7.23
N ALA A 159 -0.27 5.82 8.19
CA ALA A 159 0.10 6.11 9.58
C ALA A 159 0.18 4.86 10.47
N ALA A 160 -0.48 3.76 10.08
CA ALA A 160 -0.66 2.57 10.92
C ALA A 160 0.65 1.95 11.42
N ASN A 161 1.72 2.01 10.63
CA ASN A 161 3.01 1.38 10.94
C ASN A 161 4.09 2.37 11.39
N LEU A 162 3.76 3.67 11.55
CA LEU A 162 4.73 4.64 12.04
C LEU A 162 4.98 4.41 13.53
N SER A 163 6.24 4.38 13.96
CA SER A 163 6.58 4.45 15.38
C SER A 163 6.35 5.87 15.93
N GLU A 164 6.28 6.03 17.25
CA GLU A 164 6.17 7.37 17.86
C GLU A 164 7.38 8.25 17.49
N THR A 165 8.57 7.65 17.35
CA THR A 165 9.77 8.34 16.86
C THR A 165 9.64 8.76 15.39
N ASP A 166 9.09 7.90 14.52
CA ASP A 166 8.85 8.26 13.12
C ASP A 166 7.86 9.43 13.01
N ILE A 167 6.82 9.42 13.85
CA ILE A 167 5.83 10.50 13.91
C ILE A 167 6.50 11.80 14.34
N ALA A 168 7.31 11.79 15.40
CA ALA A 168 8.02 12.98 15.87
C ALA A 168 8.99 13.52 14.81
N ASP A 169 9.77 12.65 14.15
CA ASP A 169 10.72 13.02 13.10
C ASP A 169 10.01 13.61 11.87
N LEU A 170 8.94 12.96 11.40
CA LEU A 170 8.12 13.44 10.29
C LEU A 170 7.46 14.78 10.62
N ALA A 171 6.96 14.94 11.85
CA ALA A 171 6.36 16.17 12.32
C ALA A 171 7.36 17.34 12.35
N ALA A 172 8.58 17.09 12.82
CA ALA A 172 9.67 18.07 12.77
C ALA A 172 9.97 18.50 11.33
N TYR A 173 10.09 17.55 10.39
CA TYR A 173 10.33 17.87 8.99
C TYR A 173 9.16 18.57 8.28
N ILE A 174 7.91 18.19 8.58
CA ILE A 174 6.72 18.83 8.00
C ILE A 174 6.66 20.31 8.39
N ALA A 175 7.03 20.66 9.62
CA ALA A 175 7.14 22.05 10.04
C ALA A 175 8.17 22.82 9.20
N GLU A 176 9.31 22.20 8.88
CA GLU A 176 10.35 22.81 8.04
C GLU A 176 9.86 23.13 6.63
N LEU A 177 9.04 22.26 6.03
CA LEU A 177 8.42 22.49 4.70
C LEU A 177 7.56 23.76 4.66
N GLY A 178 7.00 24.15 5.82
CA GLY A 178 6.25 25.38 6.03
C GLY A 178 7.05 26.68 6.01
N GLY A 179 8.39 26.59 5.94
CA GLY A 179 9.24 27.72 6.26
C GLY A 179 9.38 27.95 7.77
N HIS A 180 8.95 27.00 8.62
CA HIS A 180 9.19 27.02 10.06
C HIS A 180 10.52 26.31 10.44
N ALA A 181 11.44 26.15 9.49
CA ALA A 181 12.75 25.57 9.76
C ALA A 181 13.69 26.56 10.45
N ALA A 182 14.41 26.08 11.47
CA ALA A 182 15.67 26.65 11.87
C ALA A 182 16.72 26.40 10.76
N GLY A 183 16.75 27.31 9.78
CA GLY A 183 17.87 27.64 8.87
C GLY A 183 18.62 26.52 8.14
N ALA A 184 18.43 26.40 6.82
CA ALA A 184 19.24 27.08 5.79
C ALA A 184 18.80 26.66 4.36
N ALA A 185 19.13 27.53 3.40
CA ALA A 185 18.42 27.81 2.15
C ALA A 185 19.02 27.15 0.87
N PRO A 186 18.37 27.26 -0.32
CA PRO A 186 18.34 26.25 -1.39
C PRO A 186 19.09 26.63 -2.70
N ALA A 187 19.01 25.78 -3.72
CA ALA A 187 19.16 26.18 -5.13
C ALA A 187 18.26 25.36 -6.08
N ALA A 188 17.75 26.04 -7.10
CA ALA A 188 16.57 25.72 -7.89
C ALA A 188 16.87 25.31 -9.35
N ALA A 189 15.80 24.77 -9.96
CA ALA A 189 15.30 25.00 -11.32
C ALA A 189 15.93 24.28 -12.54
N GLY A 190 15.03 23.62 -13.29
CA GLY A 190 14.97 23.72 -14.75
C GLY A 190 14.80 22.40 -15.50
N ALA A 191 13.61 22.13 -16.05
CA ALA A 191 13.48 21.29 -17.24
C ALA A 191 12.21 21.63 -18.03
N THR A 192 12.42 22.07 -19.27
CA THR A 192 11.42 22.29 -20.31
C THR A 192 10.95 20.95 -20.91
N LYS A 193 9.72 20.94 -21.44
CA LYS A 193 9.10 19.80 -22.11
C LYS A 193 9.76 19.53 -23.48
N ALA A 194 10.45 18.39 -23.61
CA ALA A 194 10.89 17.86 -24.90
C ALA A 194 9.97 16.70 -25.34
N ALA A 195 9.59 16.68 -26.61
CA ALA A 195 8.85 15.59 -27.24
C ALA A 195 9.74 14.35 -27.41
N ALA A 196 9.21 13.17 -27.09
CA ALA A 196 9.94 11.91 -27.21
C ALA A 196 9.90 11.37 -28.66
N PRO A 197 11.04 10.91 -29.24
CA PRO A 197 11.05 10.20 -30.51
C PRO A 197 10.62 8.73 -30.32
N ALA A 198 10.02 8.15 -31.36
CA ALA A 198 9.58 6.76 -31.41
C ALA A 198 10.77 5.77 -31.33
N ALA A 199 10.65 4.74 -30.49
CA ALA A 199 11.64 3.69 -30.32
C ALA A 199 11.27 2.39 -31.10
N PRO A 200 12.25 1.62 -31.62
CA PRO A 200 12.02 0.45 -32.46
C PRO A 200 11.51 -0.79 -31.67
N ALA A 201 10.86 -1.71 -32.37
CA ALA A 201 10.20 -2.89 -31.82
C ALA A 201 11.17 -3.91 -31.18
N ALA A 202 10.84 -4.34 -29.96
CA ALA A 202 11.49 -5.41 -29.19
C ALA A 202 10.86 -6.79 -29.49
N PRO A 203 11.54 -7.93 -29.20
CA PRO A 203 11.13 -9.27 -29.63
C PRO A 203 9.75 -9.69 -29.09
N ALA A 204 9.08 -10.56 -29.85
CA ALA A 204 7.72 -11.01 -29.58
C ALA A 204 7.61 -11.71 -28.20
N MET A 205 6.79 -11.14 -27.33
CA MET A 205 6.41 -11.72 -26.05
C MET A 205 5.52 -12.95 -26.29
N ILE A 206 5.75 -14.05 -25.56
CA ILE A 206 4.90 -15.25 -25.65
C ILE A 206 3.59 -14.94 -24.92
N ILE A 207 2.51 -14.80 -25.68
CA ILE A 207 1.15 -14.58 -25.15
C ILE A 207 0.45 -15.95 -25.11
N SER A 208 0.64 -16.71 -24.03
CA SER A 208 -0.11 -17.95 -23.78
C SER A 208 -1.35 -17.66 -22.93
N SER A 209 -2.34 -18.56 -22.97
CA SER A 209 -3.53 -18.46 -22.11
C SER A 209 -3.19 -18.43 -20.62
N GLU A 210 -2.14 -19.13 -20.20
CA GLU A 210 -1.67 -19.15 -18.82
C GLU A 210 -1.08 -17.79 -18.40
N VAL A 211 -0.25 -17.18 -19.25
CA VAL A 211 0.31 -15.83 -19.05
C VAL A 211 -0.82 -14.80 -18.95
N VAL A 212 -1.81 -14.88 -19.83
CA VAL A 212 -3.00 -14.00 -19.80
C VAL A 212 -3.81 -14.19 -18.53
N ALA A 213 -3.96 -15.42 -18.03
CA ALA A 213 -4.68 -15.70 -16.78
C ALA A 213 -3.97 -15.11 -15.55
N ARG A 214 -2.63 -15.23 -15.45
CA ARG A 214 -1.86 -14.59 -14.38
C ARG A 214 -1.94 -13.06 -14.46
N GLY A 215 -1.84 -12.51 -15.68
CA GLY A 215 -2.01 -11.08 -15.92
C GLY A 215 -3.39 -10.57 -15.49
N HIS A 216 -4.45 -11.33 -15.77
CA HIS A 216 -5.81 -11.00 -15.35
C HIS A 216 -5.95 -10.95 -13.82
N ALA A 217 -5.35 -11.92 -13.11
CA ALA A 217 -5.38 -11.94 -11.65
C ALA A 217 -4.71 -10.70 -11.04
N LEU A 218 -3.55 -10.30 -11.57
CA LEU A 218 -2.81 -9.10 -11.17
C LEU A 218 -3.59 -7.81 -11.49
N PHE A 219 -4.35 -7.81 -12.60
CA PHE A 219 -5.10 -6.64 -13.06
C PHE A 219 -6.26 -6.23 -12.13
N SER A 220 -6.70 -7.11 -11.23
CA SER A 220 -7.80 -6.81 -10.27
C SER A 220 -7.58 -5.53 -9.46
N SER A 221 -6.33 -5.25 -9.05
CA SER A 221 -5.95 -4.01 -8.36
C SER A 221 -5.95 -2.79 -9.30
N CYS A 222 -5.61 -3.00 -10.57
CA CYS A 222 -5.55 -1.96 -11.60
C CYS A 222 -6.96 -1.51 -12.02
N ALA A 223 -7.91 -2.45 -12.03
CA ALA A 223 -9.29 -2.25 -12.44
C ALA A 223 -10.05 -1.20 -11.60
N VAL A 224 -9.62 -0.97 -10.36
CA VAL A 224 -10.20 0.05 -9.46
C VAL A 224 -10.17 1.44 -10.10
N CYS A 225 -9.10 1.75 -10.84
CA CYS A 225 -8.96 3.01 -11.56
C CYS A 225 -9.21 2.84 -13.05
N HIS A 226 -8.70 1.76 -13.66
CA HIS A 226 -8.72 1.59 -15.11
C HIS A 226 -9.96 0.87 -15.66
N GLY A 227 -10.92 0.52 -14.81
CA GLY A 227 -12.12 -0.21 -15.20
C GLY A 227 -11.91 -1.72 -15.26
N ALA A 228 -12.98 -2.48 -15.10
CA ALA A 228 -12.95 -3.94 -15.02
C ALA A 228 -12.42 -4.58 -16.32
N GLU A 229 -12.70 -3.93 -17.45
CA GLU A 229 -12.23 -4.30 -18.78
C GLU A 229 -11.22 -3.28 -19.31
N GLY A 230 -10.47 -2.59 -18.44
CA GLY A 230 -9.46 -1.62 -18.88
C GLY A 230 -10.02 -0.47 -19.72
N GLU A 231 -11.32 -0.18 -19.63
CA GLU A 231 -12.03 0.84 -20.41
C GLU A 231 -11.64 2.28 -20.02
N GLY A 232 -10.93 2.43 -18.91
CA GLY A 232 -10.63 3.72 -18.29
C GLY A 232 -11.70 4.10 -17.27
N GLY A 233 -11.44 5.16 -16.51
CA GLY A 233 -12.32 5.54 -15.40
C GLY A 233 -12.30 7.03 -15.12
N HIS A 234 -13.39 7.52 -14.53
CA HIS A 234 -13.47 8.90 -14.06
C HIS A 234 -12.53 9.16 -12.87
N LEU A 235 -12.25 8.12 -12.07
CA LEU A 235 -11.30 8.19 -10.97
C LEU A 235 -9.91 8.52 -11.50
N LEU A 236 -9.36 9.66 -11.06
CA LEU A 236 -8.07 10.22 -11.52
C LEU A 236 -7.95 10.42 -13.04
N ASN A 237 -9.08 10.44 -13.76
CA ASN A 237 -9.12 10.48 -15.22
C ASN A 237 -8.26 9.37 -15.85
N ALA A 238 -8.36 8.16 -15.30
CA ALA A 238 -7.57 7.00 -15.67
C ALA A 238 -7.79 6.65 -17.15
N PRO A 239 -6.71 6.54 -17.96
CA PRO A 239 -6.82 6.26 -19.38
C PRO A 239 -7.28 4.82 -19.63
N LYS A 240 -7.90 4.62 -20.79
CA LYS A 240 -8.19 3.30 -21.35
C LYS A 240 -6.89 2.52 -21.55
N LEU A 241 -6.86 1.28 -21.06
CA LEU A 241 -5.78 0.32 -21.24
C LEU A 241 -6.12 -0.76 -22.27
N ALA A 242 -7.41 -1.07 -22.44
CA ALA A 242 -7.85 -2.18 -23.27
C ALA A 242 -7.30 -2.10 -24.70
N GLY A 243 -6.59 -3.15 -25.11
CA GLY A 243 -6.03 -3.28 -26.45
C GLY A 243 -4.71 -2.53 -26.67
N LEU A 244 -4.11 -1.93 -25.62
CA LEU A 244 -2.76 -1.38 -25.73
C LEU A 244 -1.76 -2.49 -26.11
N PRO A 245 -0.83 -2.23 -27.04
CA PRO A 245 0.18 -3.21 -27.40
C PRO A 245 1.02 -3.63 -26.18
N ALA A 246 1.29 -4.94 -26.03
CA ALA A 246 1.99 -5.46 -24.85
C ALA A 246 3.36 -4.80 -24.63
N ASN A 247 4.13 -4.57 -25.71
CA ASN A 247 5.42 -3.86 -25.63
C ASN A 247 5.29 -2.42 -25.11
N THR A 248 4.20 -1.72 -25.48
CA THR A 248 3.89 -0.39 -24.97
C THR A 248 3.61 -0.44 -23.47
N VAL A 249 2.79 -1.39 -23.02
CA VAL A 249 2.45 -1.56 -21.59
C VAL A 249 3.70 -1.88 -20.77
N VAL A 250 4.57 -2.79 -21.24
CA VAL A 250 5.85 -3.09 -20.59
C VAL A 250 6.71 -1.84 -20.46
N SER A 251 6.83 -1.08 -21.55
CA SER A 251 7.66 0.13 -21.57
C SER A 251 7.16 1.17 -20.56
N LEU A 252 5.84 1.38 -20.52
CA LEU A 252 5.21 2.31 -19.58
C LEU A 252 5.36 1.86 -18.13
N LEU A 253 5.07 0.59 -17.81
CA LEU A 253 5.20 0.07 -16.45
C LEU A 253 6.67 0.09 -15.98
N LYS A 254 7.63 -0.27 -16.83
CA LYS A 254 9.06 -0.17 -16.49
C LYS A 254 9.51 1.26 -16.26
N MET A 255 8.96 2.20 -17.03
CA MET A 255 9.23 3.63 -16.86
C MET A 255 8.68 4.15 -15.53
N PHE A 256 7.42 3.82 -15.20
CA PHE A 256 6.80 4.18 -13.93
C PHE A 256 7.50 3.52 -12.73
N ARG A 257 7.93 2.26 -12.87
CA ARG A 257 8.72 1.57 -11.84
C ARG A 257 10.05 2.28 -11.55
N LYS A 258 10.65 2.90 -12.58
CA LYS A 258 11.85 3.75 -12.46
C LYS A 258 11.56 5.16 -11.94
N GLY A 259 10.30 5.49 -11.63
CA GLY A 259 9.87 6.82 -11.17
C GLY A 259 9.85 7.90 -12.25
N GLN A 260 9.94 7.51 -13.53
CA GLN A 260 9.95 8.45 -14.63
C GLN A 260 8.53 8.96 -14.91
N SER A 261 8.38 10.29 -15.06
CA SER A 261 7.09 10.94 -15.29
C SER A 261 6.86 11.21 -16.78
N MET A 262 5.65 10.91 -17.25
CA MET A 262 5.14 11.12 -18.63
C MET A 262 3.95 12.09 -18.66
N GLY A 263 3.68 12.79 -17.55
CA GLY A 263 2.61 13.79 -17.45
C GLY A 263 1.80 13.67 -16.16
N PRO A 264 0.66 14.38 -16.09
CA PRO A 264 -0.12 14.49 -14.86
C PRO A 264 -0.63 13.15 -14.32
N GLY A 265 -0.83 12.11 -15.14
CA GLY A 265 -1.25 10.79 -14.64
C GLY A 265 -0.12 9.93 -14.05
N SER A 266 1.15 10.32 -14.23
CA SER A 266 2.29 9.48 -13.85
C SER A 266 2.47 9.34 -12.34
N TYR A 267 2.07 10.36 -11.56
CA TYR A 267 2.16 10.28 -10.09
C TYR A 267 1.32 9.13 -9.53
N ALA A 268 0.18 8.81 -10.16
CA ALA A 268 -0.69 7.73 -9.73
C ALA A 268 -0.13 6.36 -10.11
N MET A 269 0.55 6.24 -11.25
CA MET A 269 1.06 4.95 -11.76
C MET A 269 2.45 4.57 -11.25
N ILE A 270 3.31 5.53 -10.91
CA ILE A 270 4.64 5.28 -10.33
C ILE A 270 4.59 4.37 -9.08
N PRO A 271 3.76 4.64 -8.06
CA PRO A 271 3.69 3.77 -6.88
C PRO A 271 3.09 2.40 -7.19
N GLN A 272 2.17 2.30 -8.17
CA GLN A 272 1.60 1.01 -8.59
C GLN A 272 2.64 0.14 -9.29
N ALA A 273 3.51 0.74 -10.11
CA ALA A 273 4.54 0.02 -10.84
C ALA A 273 5.80 -0.30 -10.01
N LYS A 274 6.03 0.44 -8.91
CA LYS A 274 7.24 0.37 -8.06
C LYS A 274 7.63 -1.05 -7.66
N TYR A 275 6.65 -1.89 -7.31
CA TYR A 275 6.88 -3.22 -6.75
C TYR A 275 6.60 -4.35 -7.73
N LEU A 276 6.22 -4.05 -8.97
CA LEU A 276 6.01 -5.08 -9.99
C LEU A 276 7.36 -5.66 -10.42
N THR A 277 7.46 -6.98 -10.43
CA THR A 277 8.56 -7.73 -11.04
C THR A 277 8.51 -7.64 -12.56
N ASP A 278 9.60 -8.03 -13.24
CA ASP A 278 9.59 -8.09 -14.71
C ASP A 278 8.56 -9.08 -15.25
N ASP A 279 8.35 -10.21 -14.56
CA ASP A 279 7.38 -11.22 -14.95
C ASP A 279 5.94 -10.71 -14.78
N GLU A 280 5.62 -10.06 -13.66
CA GLU A 280 4.30 -9.45 -13.45
C GLU A 280 4.00 -8.34 -14.47
N ILE A 281 5.01 -7.54 -14.84
CA ILE A 281 4.87 -6.53 -15.90
C ILE A 281 4.56 -7.21 -17.25
N ASN A 282 5.23 -8.31 -17.57
CA ASN A 282 4.99 -9.05 -18.81
C ASN A 282 3.61 -9.72 -18.82
N ASP A 283 3.20 -10.34 -17.71
CA ASP A 283 1.88 -10.97 -17.55
C ASP A 283 0.76 -9.93 -17.66
N LEU A 284 0.88 -8.77 -16.98
CA LEU A 284 -0.06 -7.65 -17.09
C LEU A 284 -0.13 -7.10 -18.52
N ALA A 285 1.02 -6.91 -19.17
CA ALA A 285 1.09 -6.43 -20.55
C ALA A 285 0.43 -7.40 -21.54
N ALA A 286 0.64 -8.70 -21.33
CA ALA A 286 0.01 -9.73 -22.13
C ALA A 286 -1.51 -9.68 -22.01
N PHE A 287 -2.03 -9.68 -20.78
CA PHE A 287 -3.47 -9.56 -20.51
C PHE A 287 -4.05 -8.26 -21.09
N ILE A 288 -3.49 -7.10 -20.78
CA ILE A 288 -3.98 -5.79 -21.24
C ILE A 288 -4.09 -5.73 -22.78
N SER A 289 -3.14 -6.37 -23.47
CA SER A 289 -3.14 -6.44 -24.93
C SER A 289 -4.25 -7.32 -25.52
N THR A 290 -4.85 -8.22 -24.75
CA THR A 290 -5.95 -9.09 -25.19
C THR A 290 -7.32 -8.56 -24.81
N ILE A 291 -7.41 -7.66 -23.82
CA ILE A 291 -8.68 -7.05 -23.40
C ILE A 291 -9.41 -6.42 -24.60
N GLY A 292 -10.67 -6.82 -24.82
CA GLY A 292 -11.55 -6.29 -25.86
C GLY A 292 -11.40 -6.93 -27.24
N LYS A 293 -10.45 -7.84 -27.46
CA LYS A 293 -10.29 -8.56 -28.74
C LYS A 293 -11.33 -9.66 -28.96
N ASP A 294 -11.93 -10.18 -27.89
CA ASP A 294 -12.97 -11.20 -27.97
C ASP A 294 -14.32 -10.62 -28.45
N LYS A 295 -14.55 -9.31 -28.25
CA LYS A 295 -15.76 -8.62 -28.73
C LYS A 295 -15.73 -8.32 -30.24
N MET A 296 -14.57 -8.45 -30.89
CA MET A 296 -14.39 -8.18 -32.33
C MET A 296 -14.41 -9.44 -33.20
N HIS A 297 -14.36 -10.64 -32.60
CA HIS A 297 -14.49 -11.92 -33.32
C HIS A 297 -15.89 -12.55 -33.19
N GLY A 298 -16.85 -11.83 -32.60
CA GLY A 298 -18.22 -12.29 -32.37
C GLY A 298 -19.26 -11.85 -33.42
N THR A 299 -18.83 -11.34 -34.58
CA THR A 299 -19.74 -11.03 -35.70
C THR A 299 -19.17 -11.56 -37.00
N GLU A 300 -19.14 -12.89 -37.16
CA GLU A 300 -19.09 -13.58 -38.46
C GLU A 300 -19.20 -15.08 -38.22
N THR A 301 -20.42 -15.60 -38.02
CA THR A 301 -20.86 -16.93 -38.49
C THR A 301 -22.38 -17.02 -38.32
N GLU A 302 -23.05 -17.04 -39.48
CA GLU A 302 -24.40 -17.54 -39.83
C GLU A 302 -25.63 -17.14 -39.01
#